data_AF-A0A133XH64-F1
#
_entry.id   AF-A0A133XH64-F1
#
_cell.length_a   1.000
_cell.length_b   1.000
_cell.length_c   1.000
_cell.angle_alpha   90.00
_cell.angle_beta   90.00
_cell.angle_gamma   90.00
#
_symmetry.space_group_name_H-M   'P 1'
#
loop_
_entity.id
_entity.type
_entity.pdbx_description
1 polymer ?
#
loop_
_entity_poly.entity_id
_entity_poly.type
_entity_poly.pdbx_seq_one_letter_code
_entity_poly.pdbx_strand_id
1 'polypeptide(L)'
;MSPNADEWAAFCADYCRRLAVVLDIAHVAVDRQSGLGLEAAARQARYAALANCNADSLLLAHHQGDQAETVLFNLLRGAGVAGAAGMPVERPLGARRLLRPLLAFSRAEIEDYARQQGLAWIDDESNIDLQYSRNFLRHEILPRLSARFPQAEASLALAASHFGETDQLLAELAAVDWQKVQESGGQTASLHALRGLSLPRLKNLLRYRLRELGWRTPVASRLEEFARQLLTAAPDRHPELQLPEGCLRIAQGRVHWLAQK
;
A
#
# COMPACT_ATOMS: atom_id res chain seq x y z
N MET A 1 14.73 18.51 -8.17
CA MET A 1 14.72 19.01 -6.79
C MET A 1 14.30 20.46 -6.89
N SER A 2 13.34 20.87 -6.07
CA SER A 2 12.91 22.27 -6.03
C SER A 2 14.10 23.15 -5.62
N PRO A 3 14.31 24.32 -6.26
CA PRO A 3 15.31 25.28 -5.82
C PRO A 3 14.99 25.84 -4.42
N ASN A 4 13.73 25.75 -3.98
CA ASN A 4 13.26 26.32 -2.70
C ASN A 4 13.42 25.35 -1.51
N ALA A 5 14.02 24.16 -1.71
CA ALA A 5 14.09 23.13 -0.68
C ALA A 5 14.79 23.60 0.60
N ASP A 6 15.86 24.39 0.47
CA ASP A 6 16.61 24.93 1.61
C ASP A 6 15.79 26.00 2.36
N GLU A 7 15.03 26.83 1.65
CA GLU A 7 14.12 27.82 2.25
C GLU A 7 13.00 27.12 3.03
N TRP A 8 12.45 26.02 2.51
CA TRP A 8 11.43 25.24 3.19
C TRP A 8 11.97 24.57 4.46
N ALA A 9 13.21 24.08 4.42
CA ALA A 9 13.89 23.54 5.59
C ALA A 9 14.08 24.63 6.66
N ALA A 10 14.47 25.84 6.27
CA ALA A 10 14.61 26.99 7.18
C ALA A 10 13.28 27.41 7.81
N PHE A 11 12.20 27.47 7.01
CA PHE A 11 10.85 27.74 7.52
C PHE A 11 10.43 26.70 8.58
N CYS A 12 10.62 25.41 8.31
CA CYS A 12 10.32 24.34 9.27
C CYS A 12 11.16 24.47 10.55
N ALA A 13 12.44 24.81 10.43
CA ALA A 13 13.32 25.00 11.59
C ALA A 13 12.85 26.15 12.49
N ASP A 14 12.46 27.28 11.90
CA ASP A 14 11.92 28.42 12.66
C ASP A 14 10.55 28.10 13.26
N TYR A 15 9.68 27.39 12.53
CA TYR A 15 8.37 26.97 13.02
C TYR A 15 8.47 26.02 14.22
N CYS A 16 9.30 24.98 14.12
CA CYS A 16 9.57 24.05 15.21
C CYS A 16 10.22 24.73 16.43
N ARG A 17 11.13 25.68 16.21
CA ARG A 17 11.75 26.47 17.29
C ARG A 17 10.71 27.26 18.09
N ARG A 18 9.74 27.90 17.41
CA ARG A 18 8.64 28.63 18.08
C ARG A 18 7.72 27.72 18.90
N LEU A 19 7.55 26.47 18.48
CA LEU A 19 6.72 25.48 19.17
C LEU A 19 7.48 24.66 20.22
N ALA A 20 8.78 24.90 20.40
CA ALA A 20 9.67 24.09 21.24
C ALA A 20 9.65 22.59 20.87
N VAL A 21 9.57 22.29 19.57
CA VAL A 21 9.61 20.94 19.01
C VAL A 21 10.98 20.68 18.39
N VAL A 22 11.59 19.53 18.70
CA VAL A 22 12.85 19.10 18.07
C VAL A 22 12.59 18.79 16.60
N LEU A 23 13.45 19.30 15.72
CA LEU A 23 13.37 19.05 14.28
C LEU A 23 14.63 18.31 13.81
N ASP A 24 14.41 17.15 13.19
CA ASP A 24 15.43 16.42 12.45
C ASP A 24 15.24 16.64 10.93
N ILE A 25 16.30 17.09 10.25
CA ILE A 25 16.29 17.29 8.80
C ILE A 25 17.18 16.22 8.15
N ALA A 26 16.55 15.33 7.38
CA ALA A 26 17.24 14.30 6.62
C ALA A 26 17.33 14.68 5.14
N HIS A 27 18.56 14.77 4.62
CA HIS A 27 18.81 14.93 3.20
C HIS A 27 18.92 13.57 2.53
N VAL A 28 18.08 13.31 1.52
CA VAL A 28 18.04 12.02 0.82
C VAL A 28 18.42 12.18 -0.65
N ALA A 29 19.21 11.26 -1.15
CA ALA A 29 19.47 11.14 -2.58
C ALA A 29 18.34 10.32 -3.22
N VAL A 30 17.70 10.89 -4.25
CA VAL A 30 16.66 10.19 -5.02
C VAL A 30 17.30 9.55 -6.24
N ASP A 31 17.29 8.22 -6.28
CA ASP A 31 17.78 7.46 -7.43
C ASP A 31 16.81 7.59 -8.61
N ARG A 32 17.20 8.42 -9.58
CA ARG A 32 16.44 8.66 -10.82
C ARG A 32 16.53 7.49 -11.81
N GLN A 33 17.46 6.56 -11.63
CA GLN A 33 17.69 5.42 -12.52
C GLN A 33 17.00 4.13 -12.05
N SER A 34 16.31 4.17 -10.90
CA SER A 34 15.61 3.03 -10.30
C SER A 34 14.51 2.39 -11.18
N GLY A 35 14.11 3.01 -12.29
CA GLY A 35 13.03 2.55 -13.17
C GLY A 35 11.62 2.70 -12.58
N LEU A 36 11.50 3.18 -11.34
CA LEU A 36 10.24 3.35 -10.61
C LEU A 36 9.52 4.67 -10.95
N GLY A 37 10.21 5.59 -11.64
CA GLY A 37 9.79 6.99 -11.79
C GLY A 37 10.17 7.84 -10.58
N LEU A 38 10.30 9.16 -10.79
CA LEU A 38 10.84 10.07 -9.77
C LEU A 38 10.01 10.09 -8.48
N GLU A 39 8.68 10.13 -8.60
CA GLU A 39 7.79 10.22 -7.43
C GLU A 39 7.86 8.96 -6.54
N ALA A 40 7.89 7.78 -7.17
CA ALA A 40 8.00 6.52 -6.44
C ALA A 40 9.39 6.38 -5.78
N ALA A 41 10.46 6.77 -6.48
CA ALA A 41 11.81 6.78 -5.93
C ALA A 41 11.96 7.77 -4.76
N ALA A 42 11.41 8.98 -4.89
CA ALA A 42 11.41 9.99 -3.83
C ALA A 42 10.59 9.53 -2.61
N ARG A 43 9.43 8.90 -2.85
CA ARG A 43 8.62 8.30 -1.79
C ARG A 43 9.39 7.20 -1.08
N GLN A 44 10.06 6.31 -1.80
CA GLN A 44 10.86 5.24 -1.20
C GLN A 44 12.00 5.81 -0.33
N ALA A 45 12.75 6.78 -0.85
CA ALA A 45 13.83 7.45 -0.12
C ALA A 45 13.32 8.15 1.15
N ARG A 46 12.19 8.85 1.07
CA ARG A 46 11.55 9.50 2.23
C ARG A 46 11.14 8.49 3.30
N TYR A 47 10.48 7.39 2.92
CA TYR A 47 10.08 6.36 3.88
C TYR A 47 11.28 5.64 4.49
N ALA A 48 12.36 5.43 3.74
CA ALA A 48 13.59 4.86 4.27
C ALA A 48 14.24 5.78 5.32
N ALA A 49 14.29 7.09 5.07
CA ALA A 49 14.77 8.06 6.05
C ALA A 49 13.88 8.11 7.30
N LEU A 50 12.57 8.17 7.12
CA LEU A 50 11.60 8.19 8.23
C LEU A 50 11.61 6.90 9.06
N ALA A 51 11.90 5.74 8.45
CA ALA A 51 11.95 4.47 9.16
C ALA A 51 13.10 4.39 10.19
N ASN A 52 14.11 5.24 10.05
CA ASN A 52 15.26 5.31 10.95
C ASN A 52 15.05 6.26 12.15
N CYS A 53 13.88 6.89 12.29
CA CYS A 53 13.61 7.80 13.40
C CYS A 53 13.60 7.06 14.76
N ASN A 54 14.03 7.74 15.82
CA ASN A 54 14.02 7.18 17.18
C ASN A 54 12.67 7.44 17.88
N ALA A 55 11.58 6.90 17.31
CA ALA A 55 10.23 7.03 17.87
C ALA A 55 9.43 5.74 17.69
N ASP A 56 8.51 5.46 18.62
CA ASP A 56 7.61 4.30 18.57
C ASP A 56 6.55 4.42 17.46
N SER A 57 6.18 5.66 17.14
CA SER A 57 5.11 5.98 16.20
C SER A 57 5.52 7.13 15.28
N LEU A 58 5.22 6.98 13.99
CA LEU A 58 5.37 7.99 12.95
C LEU A 58 3.98 8.49 12.52
N LEU A 59 3.73 9.79 12.60
CA LEU A 59 2.48 10.39 12.17
C LEU A 59 2.68 11.09 10.83
N LEU A 60 1.81 10.81 9.86
CA LEU A 60 1.79 11.50 8.56
C LEU A 60 0.47 12.23 8.37
N ALA A 61 0.54 13.48 7.90
CA ALA A 61 -0.60 14.36 7.66
C ALA A 61 -1.35 14.03 6.35
N HIS A 62 -1.51 12.74 6.03
CA HIS A 62 -2.36 12.35 4.90
C HIS A 62 -3.82 12.65 5.23
N HIS A 63 -4.57 13.14 4.26
CA HIS A 63 -5.95 13.58 4.41
C HIS A 63 -6.90 12.88 3.42
N GLN A 64 -8.20 13.17 3.48
CA GLN A 64 -9.23 12.49 2.69
C GLN A 64 -8.97 12.56 1.17
N GLY A 65 -8.53 13.72 0.67
CA GLY A 65 -8.15 13.89 -0.73
C GLY A 65 -6.97 12.99 -1.16
N ASP A 66 -5.97 12.78 -0.30
CA ASP A 66 -4.88 11.84 -0.60
C ASP A 66 -5.39 10.38 -0.69
N GLN A 67 -6.39 10.05 0.12
CA GLN A 67 -7.04 8.75 0.09
C GLN A 67 -7.80 8.56 -1.22
N ALA A 68 -8.60 9.55 -1.62
CA ALA A 68 -9.34 9.52 -2.88
C ALA A 68 -8.40 9.38 -4.09
N GLU A 69 -7.31 10.14 -4.13
CA GLU A 69 -6.28 10.03 -5.16
C GLU A 69 -5.67 8.62 -5.21
N THR A 70 -5.27 8.08 -4.05
CA THR A 70 -4.66 6.76 -3.96
C THR A 70 -5.60 5.66 -4.44
N VAL A 71 -6.87 5.70 -4.02
CA VAL A 71 -7.89 4.72 -4.41
C VAL A 71 -8.15 4.79 -5.89
N LEU A 72 -8.41 5.99 -6.43
CA LEU A 72 -8.66 6.18 -7.86
C LEU A 72 -7.49 5.68 -8.71
N PHE A 73 -6.26 6.03 -8.30
CA PHE A 73 -5.05 5.58 -8.98
C PHE A 73 -4.90 4.06 -8.98
N ASN A 74 -5.18 3.41 -7.86
CA ASN A 74 -5.11 1.95 -7.74
C ASN A 74 -6.20 1.27 -8.58
N LEU A 75 -7.42 1.82 -8.61
CA LEU A 75 -8.52 1.31 -9.43
C LEU A 75 -8.20 1.41 -10.93
N LEU A 76 -7.65 2.55 -11.38
CA LEU A 76 -7.23 2.74 -12.79
C LEU A 76 -6.13 1.77 -13.23
N ARG A 77 -5.36 1.22 -12.27
CA ARG A 77 -4.35 0.18 -12.51
C ARG A 77 -4.88 -1.25 -12.36
N GLY A 78 -6.18 -1.43 -12.16
CA GLY A 78 -6.80 -2.73 -11.99
C GLY A 78 -6.43 -3.42 -10.66
N ALA A 79 -6.17 -2.64 -9.61
CA ALA A 79 -5.92 -3.21 -8.29
C ALA A 79 -7.13 -3.99 -7.78
N GLY A 80 -6.87 -5.14 -7.13
CA GLY A 80 -7.89 -5.87 -6.38
C GLY A 80 -8.23 -5.19 -5.05
N VAL A 81 -9.11 -5.82 -4.27
CA VAL A 81 -9.63 -5.32 -2.98
C VAL A 81 -8.53 -4.75 -2.07
N ALA A 82 -7.45 -5.51 -1.85
CA ALA A 82 -6.32 -5.08 -1.02
C ALA A 82 -5.68 -3.76 -1.47
N GLY A 83 -5.57 -3.51 -2.78
CA GLY A 83 -5.03 -2.27 -3.31
C GLY A 83 -6.08 -1.15 -3.33
N ALA A 84 -7.35 -1.49 -3.57
CA ALA A 84 -8.45 -0.54 -3.55
C ALA A 84 -8.79 -0.03 -2.13
N ALA A 85 -8.35 -0.73 -1.08
CA ALA A 85 -8.44 -0.30 0.32
C ALA A 85 -7.67 0.99 0.64
N GLY A 86 -6.86 1.49 -0.29
CA GLY A 86 -6.15 2.76 -0.14
C GLY A 86 -5.11 2.71 0.99
N MET A 87 -4.98 3.81 1.72
CA MET A 87 -4.11 3.89 2.88
C MET A 87 -4.90 3.52 4.15
N PRO A 88 -4.41 2.60 5.01
CA PRO A 88 -5.02 2.36 6.30
C PRO A 88 -4.71 3.51 7.28
N VAL A 89 -5.56 3.69 8.30
CA VAL A 89 -5.31 4.67 9.38
C VAL A 89 -4.02 4.34 10.13
N GLU A 90 -3.78 3.06 10.37
CA GLU A 90 -2.59 2.54 11.04
C GLU A 90 -1.97 1.39 10.22
N ARG A 91 -0.64 1.33 10.16
CA ARG A 91 0.07 0.14 9.67
C ARG A 91 1.42 -0.04 10.35
N PRO A 92 1.96 -1.27 10.41
CA PRO A 92 3.34 -1.49 10.83
C PRO A 92 4.35 -0.87 9.84
N LEU A 93 5.46 -0.40 10.40
CA LEU A 93 6.66 0.07 9.70
C LEU A 93 7.90 -0.46 10.44
N GLY A 94 8.31 -1.69 10.11
CA GLY A 94 9.32 -2.40 10.90
C GLY A 94 8.80 -2.64 12.32
N ALA A 95 9.58 -2.27 13.35
CA ALA A 95 9.18 -2.34 14.75
C ALA A 95 8.27 -1.17 15.20
N ARG A 96 7.97 -0.21 14.31
CA ARG A 96 7.23 1.03 14.62
C ARG A 96 5.82 1.00 14.05
N ARG A 97 4.99 1.94 14.49
CA ARG A 97 3.65 2.20 13.92
C ARG A 97 3.67 3.42 13.02
N LEU A 98 2.96 3.37 11.90
CA LEU A 98 2.68 4.54 11.08
C LEU A 98 1.20 4.88 11.17
N LEU A 99 0.90 6.10 11.59
CA LEU A 99 -0.45 6.61 11.85
C LEU A 99 -0.79 7.77 10.90
N ARG A 100 -2.06 7.87 10.53
CA ARG A 100 -2.62 8.94 9.66
C ARG A 100 -3.85 9.56 10.32
N PRO A 101 -3.68 10.38 11.36
CA PRO A 101 -4.82 10.91 12.13
C PRO A 101 -5.72 11.83 11.31
N LEU A 102 -5.19 12.48 10.26
CA LEU A 102 -5.95 13.43 9.44
C LEU A 102 -6.70 12.78 8.27
N LEU A 103 -6.65 11.45 8.12
CA LEU A 103 -7.12 10.75 6.93
C LEU A 103 -8.63 10.91 6.66
N ALA A 104 -9.41 11.17 7.71
CA ALA A 104 -10.85 11.39 7.63
C ALA A 104 -11.24 12.83 7.26
N PHE A 105 -10.31 13.78 7.36
CA PHE A 105 -10.59 15.21 7.16
C PHE A 105 -10.30 15.63 5.74
N SER A 106 -11.16 16.49 5.19
CA SER A 106 -10.96 17.13 3.90
C SER A 106 -9.86 18.19 3.97
N ARG A 107 -9.33 18.56 2.80
CA ARG A 107 -8.36 19.66 2.69
C ARG A 107 -8.97 20.98 3.19
N ALA A 108 -10.24 21.23 2.89
CA ALA A 108 -10.94 22.43 3.32
C ALA A 108 -11.01 22.54 4.85
N GLU A 109 -11.36 21.46 5.55
CA GLU A 109 -11.39 21.43 7.02
C GLU A 109 -10.01 21.70 7.63
N ILE A 110 -8.95 21.14 7.05
CA ILE A 110 -7.57 21.35 7.50
C ILE A 110 -7.14 22.80 7.29
N GLU A 111 -7.43 23.38 6.12
CA GLU A 111 -7.11 24.77 5.82
C GLU A 111 -7.91 25.74 6.69
N ASP A 112 -9.18 25.48 6.93
CA ASP A 112 -10.03 26.31 7.79
C ASP A 112 -9.53 26.26 9.24
N TYR A 113 -9.16 25.09 9.74
CA TYR A 113 -8.51 24.96 11.04
C TYR A 113 -7.19 25.75 11.09
N ALA A 114 -6.34 25.62 10.07
CA ALA A 114 -5.07 26.34 10.00
C ALA A 114 -5.27 27.86 10.02
N ARG A 115 -6.26 28.38 9.27
CA ARG A 115 -6.62 29.81 9.27
C ARG A 115 -7.14 30.26 10.64
N GLN A 116 -8.04 29.50 11.27
CA GLN A 116 -8.60 29.82 12.58
C GLN A 116 -7.53 29.87 13.68
N GLN A 117 -6.51 29.02 13.58
CA GLN A 117 -5.38 28.98 14.50
C GLN A 117 -4.23 29.92 14.10
N GLY A 118 -4.37 30.68 13.00
CA GLY A 118 -3.33 31.58 12.51
C GLY A 118 -2.04 30.88 12.11
N LEU A 119 -2.12 29.63 11.66
CA LEU A 119 -0.95 28.86 11.23
C LEU A 119 -0.47 29.34 9.87
N ALA A 120 0.86 29.43 9.71
CA ALA A 120 1.49 29.63 8.42
C ALA A 120 1.93 28.28 7.85
N TRP A 121 1.87 28.13 6.53
CA TRP A 121 2.38 26.97 5.80
C TRP A 121 3.01 27.42 4.47
N ILE A 122 3.70 26.49 3.81
CA ILE A 122 4.28 26.68 2.49
C ILE A 122 3.44 25.93 1.45
N ASP A 123 3.18 26.56 0.31
CA ASP A 123 2.67 25.91 -0.88
C ASP A 123 3.83 25.43 -1.77
N ASP A 124 3.97 24.11 -1.92
CA ASP A 124 5.02 23.48 -2.73
C ASP A 124 4.63 23.47 -4.22
N GLU A 125 5.38 24.22 -5.02
CA GLU A 125 5.23 24.39 -6.48
C GLU A 125 5.36 23.08 -7.26
N SER A 126 6.13 22.10 -6.75
CA SER A 126 6.33 20.81 -7.42
C SER A 126 5.07 19.94 -7.44
N ASN A 127 4.08 20.27 -6.62
CA ASN A 127 2.74 19.66 -6.69
C ASN A 127 2.01 19.98 -8.00
N ILE A 128 2.42 21.02 -8.72
CA ILE A 128 1.75 21.51 -9.94
C ILE A 128 2.25 20.76 -11.19
N ASP A 129 3.33 19.98 -11.10
CA ASP A 129 3.88 19.27 -12.26
C ASP A 129 2.97 18.11 -12.70
N LEU A 130 2.18 18.34 -13.75
CA LEU A 130 1.20 17.40 -14.30
C LEU A 130 1.83 16.21 -15.05
N GLN A 131 3.15 16.17 -15.24
CA GLN A 131 3.82 15.01 -15.84
C GLN A 131 3.71 13.76 -14.94
N TYR A 132 3.55 13.96 -13.62
CA TYR A 132 3.33 12.87 -12.68
C TYR A 132 1.84 12.50 -12.61
N SER A 133 1.54 11.21 -12.79
CA SER A 133 0.15 10.73 -12.87
C SER A 133 -0.69 11.11 -11.65
N ARG A 134 -0.08 11.21 -10.47
CA ARG A 134 -0.77 11.60 -9.24
C ARG A 134 -1.11 13.08 -9.20
N ASN A 135 -0.17 13.96 -9.53
CA ASN A 135 -0.43 15.39 -9.70
C ASN A 135 -1.52 15.61 -10.76
N PHE A 136 -1.46 14.88 -11.89
CA PHE A 136 -2.52 14.92 -12.91
C PHE A 136 -3.89 14.50 -12.33
N LEU A 137 -3.95 13.40 -11.57
CA LEU A 137 -5.21 13.00 -10.93
C LEU A 137 -5.74 14.08 -9.97
N ARG A 138 -4.86 14.68 -9.16
CA ARG A 138 -5.20 15.70 -8.17
C ARG A 138 -5.66 17.01 -8.78
N HIS A 139 -5.00 17.46 -9.85
CA HIS A 139 -5.23 18.80 -10.41
C HIS A 139 -6.18 18.81 -11.61
N GLU A 140 -6.29 17.71 -12.36
CA GLU A 140 -7.14 17.65 -13.56
C GLU A 140 -8.37 16.75 -13.38
N ILE A 141 -8.22 15.57 -12.78
CA ILE A 141 -9.29 14.57 -12.76
C ILE A 141 -10.23 14.75 -11.57
N LEU A 142 -9.70 14.78 -10.34
CA LEU A 142 -10.51 14.93 -9.14
C LEU A 142 -11.33 16.23 -9.15
N PRO A 143 -10.80 17.41 -9.56
CA PRO A 143 -11.61 18.63 -9.59
C PRO A 143 -12.77 18.55 -10.59
N ARG A 144 -12.56 17.92 -11.76
CA ARG A 144 -13.62 17.71 -12.75
C ARG A 144 -14.68 16.72 -12.24
N LEU A 145 -14.26 15.66 -11.55
CA LEU A 145 -15.17 14.72 -10.89
C LEU A 145 -15.98 15.43 -9.81
N SER A 146 -15.32 16.19 -8.93
CA SER A 146 -15.95 16.93 -7.83
C SER A 146 -16.91 18.02 -8.34
N ALA A 147 -16.61 18.67 -9.47
CA ALA A 147 -17.52 19.63 -10.10
C ALA A 147 -18.85 18.99 -10.54
N ARG A 148 -18.83 17.73 -10.99
CA ARG A 148 -20.03 16.99 -11.41
C ARG A 148 -20.69 16.20 -10.28
N PHE A 149 -19.87 15.73 -9.33
CA PHE A 149 -20.22 14.90 -8.18
C PHE A 149 -19.55 15.48 -6.93
N PRO A 150 -20.19 16.43 -6.24
CA PRO A 150 -19.58 17.17 -5.11
C PRO A 150 -19.01 16.30 -3.98
N GLN A 151 -19.47 15.04 -3.86
CA GLN A 151 -19.03 14.11 -2.84
C GLN A 151 -17.97 13.10 -3.36
N ALA A 152 -17.37 13.32 -4.53
CA ALA A 152 -16.48 12.34 -5.17
C ALA A 152 -15.32 11.90 -4.27
N GLU A 153 -14.60 12.84 -3.67
CA GLU A 153 -13.48 12.52 -2.77
C GLU A 153 -13.94 11.77 -1.52
N ALA A 154 -15.00 12.24 -0.86
CA ALA A 154 -15.59 11.58 0.30
C ALA A 154 -16.08 10.16 -0.03
N SER A 155 -16.70 9.98 -1.21
CA SER A 155 -17.20 8.69 -1.67
C SER A 155 -16.07 7.71 -1.98
N LEU A 156 -14.98 8.19 -2.58
CA LEU A 156 -13.79 7.38 -2.82
C LEU A 156 -13.09 6.97 -1.52
N ALA A 157 -12.99 7.89 -0.55
CA ALA A 157 -12.44 7.59 0.77
C ALA A 157 -13.30 6.57 1.54
N LEU A 158 -14.64 6.69 1.47
CA LEU A 158 -15.57 5.73 2.05
C LEU A 158 -15.51 4.37 1.34
N ALA A 159 -15.38 4.36 0.01
CA ALA A 159 -15.17 3.11 -0.72
C ALA A 159 -13.89 2.40 -0.26
N ALA A 160 -12.82 3.16 0.02
CA ALA A 160 -11.58 2.63 0.58
C ALA A 160 -11.81 1.89 1.91
N SER A 161 -12.63 2.43 2.81
CA SER A 161 -12.91 1.75 4.09
C SER A 161 -13.71 0.46 3.88
N HIS A 162 -14.68 0.44 2.96
CA HIS A 162 -15.39 -0.80 2.62
C HIS A 162 -14.46 -1.85 1.99
N PHE A 163 -13.51 -1.43 1.14
CA PHE A 163 -12.50 -2.34 0.61
C PHE A 163 -11.55 -2.84 1.70
N GLY A 164 -11.18 -2.01 2.66
CA GLY A 164 -10.38 -2.41 3.83
C GLY A 164 -11.08 -3.47 4.69
N GLU A 165 -12.35 -3.25 5.02
CA GLU A 165 -13.18 -4.23 5.73
C GLU A 165 -13.28 -5.54 4.95
N THR A 166 -13.48 -5.46 3.62
CA THR A 166 -13.53 -6.64 2.77
C THR A 166 -12.18 -7.39 2.75
N ASP A 167 -11.04 -6.69 2.67
CA ASP A 167 -9.71 -7.34 2.72
C ASP A 167 -9.48 -8.04 4.07
N GLN A 168 -9.97 -7.47 5.18
CA GLN A 168 -9.92 -8.11 6.49
C GLN A 168 -10.75 -9.40 6.52
N LEU A 169 -12.01 -9.35 6.06
CA LEU A 169 -12.87 -10.55 5.99
C LEU A 169 -12.27 -11.63 5.09
N LEU A 170 -11.63 -11.23 3.98
CA LEU A 170 -10.91 -12.15 3.10
C LEU A 170 -9.69 -12.78 3.79
N ALA A 171 -8.96 -12.02 4.62
CA ALA A 171 -7.87 -12.55 5.42
C ALA A 171 -8.36 -13.55 6.47
N GLU A 172 -9.47 -13.26 7.16
CA GLU A 172 -10.10 -14.17 8.12
C GLU A 172 -10.53 -15.49 7.44
N LEU A 173 -11.19 -15.40 6.27
CA LEU A 173 -11.56 -16.58 5.49
C LEU A 173 -10.34 -17.39 5.04
N ALA A 174 -9.28 -16.70 4.60
CA ALA A 174 -8.04 -17.35 4.18
C ALA A 174 -7.34 -18.06 5.35
N ALA A 175 -7.38 -17.48 6.56
CA ALA A 175 -6.83 -18.11 7.76
C ALA A 175 -7.61 -19.39 8.12
N VAL A 176 -8.95 -19.37 8.03
CA VAL A 176 -9.79 -20.56 8.20
C VAL A 176 -9.46 -21.64 7.17
N ASP A 177 -9.31 -21.25 5.91
CA ASP A 177 -8.94 -22.20 4.85
C ASP A 177 -7.51 -22.74 5.06
N TRP A 178 -6.58 -21.90 5.48
CA TRP A 178 -5.21 -22.30 5.79
C TRP A 178 -5.16 -23.34 6.89
N GLN A 179 -5.90 -23.14 7.99
CA GLN A 179 -5.97 -24.11 9.09
C GLN A 179 -6.46 -25.49 8.65
N LYS A 180 -7.33 -25.57 7.65
CA LYS A 180 -7.86 -26.84 7.11
C LYS A 180 -6.90 -27.56 6.19
N VAL A 181 -6.05 -26.81 5.47
CA VAL A 181 -5.16 -27.38 4.45
C VAL A 181 -3.73 -27.55 4.91
N GLN A 182 -3.28 -26.80 5.93
CA GLN A 182 -1.92 -26.87 6.44
C GLN A 182 -1.64 -28.24 7.07
N GLU A 183 -0.41 -28.72 6.93
CA GLU A 183 0.07 -29.90 7.64
C GLU A 183 0.94 -29.51 8.84
N SER A 184 1.26 -30.49 9.69
CA SER A 184 2.15 -30.32 10.84
C SER A 184 3.46 -29.65 10.45
N GLY A 185 3.77 -28.50 11.05
CA GLY A 185 4.97 -27.71 10.78
C GLY A 185 4.73 -26.41 10.00
N GLY A 186 3.52 -26.14 9.50
CA GLY A 186 3.08 -24.80 9.05
C GLY A 186 3.72 -24.25 7.76
N GLN A 187 4.55 -25.03 7.08
CA GLN A 187 5.23 -24.65 5.83
C GLN A 187 4.69 -25.36 4.58
N THR A 188 3.83 -26.36 4.76
CA THR A 188 3.24 -27.16 3.68
C THR A 188 1.73 -27.22 3.80
N ALA A 189 1.08 -27.40 2.66
CA ALA A 189 -0.37 -27.64 2.58
C ALA A 189 -0.68 -28.89 1.75
N SER A 190 -1.70 -29.64 2.18
CA SER A 190 -2.20 -30.81 1.46
C SER A 190 -2.80 -30.40 0.11
N LEU A 191 -2.27 -30.97 -0.98
CA LEU A 191 -2.80 -30.71 -2.33
C LEU A 191 -4.23 -31.21 -2.46
N HIS A 192 -4.57 -32.33 -1.81
CA HIS A 192 -5.93 -32.87 -1.83
C HIS A 192 -6.92 -31.91 -1.15
N ALA A 193 -6.57 -31.37 0.02
CA ALA A 193 -7.42 -30.42 0.72
C ALA A 193 -7.57 -29.09 -0.05
N LEU A 194 -6.48 -28.60 -0.65
CA LEU A 194 -6.51 -27.41 -1.53
C LEU A 194 -7.44 -27.61 -2.74
N ARG A 195 -7.50 -28.82 -3.32
CA ARG A 195 -8.42 -29.16 -4.41
C ARG A 195 -9.89 -29.14 -4.03
N GLY A 196 -10.20 -29.22 -2.74
CA GLY A 196 -11.56 -29.02 -2.22
C GLY A 196 -12.02 -27.56 -2.19
N LEU A 197 -11.11 -26.59 -2.39
CA LEU A 197 -11.45 -25.18 -2.44
C LEU A 197 -11.89 -24.76 -3.85
N SER A 198 -12.82 -23.81 -3.92
CA SER A 198 -13.12 -23.14 -5.18
C SER A 198 -11.92 -22.29 -5.64
N LEU A 199 -11.80 -22.07 -6.95
CA LEU A 199 -10.69 -21.28 -7.52
C LEU A 199 -10.55 -19.88 -6.87
N PRO A 200 -11.62 -19.11 -6.59
CA PRO A 200 -11.50 -17.84 -5.87
C PRO A 200 -10.93 -17.98 -4.45
N ARG A 201 -11.34 -19.01 -3.69
CA ARG A 201 -10.84 -19.26 -2.33
C ARG A 201 -9.38 -19.69 -2.35
N LEU A 202 -9.00 -20.54 -3.29
CA LEU A 202 -7.60 -20.92 -3.49
C LEU A 202 -6.74 -19.69 -3.81
N LYS A 203 -7.17 -18.84 -4.76
CA LYS A 203 -6.47 -17.58 -5.06
C LYS A 203 -6.35 -16.67 -3.84
N ASN A 204 -7.41 -16.57 -3.02
CA ASN A 204 -7.39 -15.79 -1.79
C ASN A 204 -6.36 -16.33 -0.79
N LEU A 205 -6.38 -17.64 -0.51
CA LEU A 205 -5.44 -18.32 0.37
C LEU A 205 -3.99 -18.16 -0.11
N LEU A 206 -3.72 -18.31 -1.41
CA LEU A 206 -2.38 -18.12 -1.95
C LEU A 206 -1.87 -16.69 -1.72
N ARG A 207 -2.70 -15.66 -1.97
CA ARG A 207 -2.32 -14.26 -1.69
C ARG A 207 -2.07 -14.01 -0.22
N TYR A 208 -2.94 -14.55 0.65
CA TYR A 208 -2.78 -14.47 2.09
C TYR A 208 -1.45 -15.04 2.54
N ARG A 209 -1.08 -16.24 2.07
CA ARG A 209 0.22 -16.87 2.42
C ARG A 209 1.42 -16.12 1.89
N LEU A 210 1.36 -15.59 0.66
CA LEU A 210 2.42 -14.73 0.14
C LEU A 210 2.60 -13.48 1.02
N ARG A 211 1.49 -12.86 1.47
CA ARG A 211 1.51 -11.69 2.35
C ARG A 211 2.12 -12.01 3.72
N GLU A 212 1.75 -13.12 4.35
CA GLU A 212 2.33 -13.54 5.63
C GLU A 212 3.83 -13.82 5.55
N LEU A 213 4.30 -14.35 4.43
CA LEU A 213 5.73 -14.58 4.18
C LEU A 213 6.49 -13.30 3.79
N GLY A 214 5.79 -12.18 3.58
CA GLY A 214 6.38 -10.94 3.07
C GLY A 214 6.80 -11.01 1.60
N TRP A 215 6.28 -11.98 0.84
CA TRP A 215 6.63 -12.19 -0.57
C TRP A 215 5.75 -11.34 -1.49
N ARG A 216 6.30 -10.95 -2.64
CA ARG A 216 5.55 -10.20 -3.65
C ARG A 216 4.47 -11.08 -4.26
N THR A 217 3.25 -10.52 -4.36
CA THR A 217 2.18 -11.17 -5.12
C THR A 217 2.46 -11.03 -6.62
N PRO A 218 2.47 -12.12 -7.41
CA PRO A 218 2.67 -12.04 -8.85
C PRO A 218 1.46 -11.39 -9.55
N VAL A 219 1.64 -11.05 -10.83
CA VAL A 219 0.54 -10.57 -11.68
C VAL A 219 -0.65 -11.53 -11.67
N ALA A 220 -1.87 -10.99 -11.76
CA ALA A 220 -3.10 -11.74 -11.53
C ALA A 220 -3.25 -12.97 -12.43
N SER A 221 -2.88 -12.86 -13.70
CA SER A 221 -2.91 -13.96 -14.67
C SER A 221 -2.00 -15.12 -14.29
N ARG A 222 -0.80 -14.83 -13.80
CA ARG A 222 0.18 -15.83 -13.37
C ARG A 222 -0.27 -16.56 -12.11
N LEU A 223 -0.83 -15.84 -11.13
CA LEU A 223 -1.41 -16.46 -9.94
C LEU A 223 -2.59 -17.35 -10.29
N GLU A 224 -3.45 -16.89 -11.20
CA GLU A 224 -4.62 -17.64 -11.63
C GLU A 224 -4.24 -18.91 -12.39
N GLU A 225 -3.27 -18.83 -13.30
CA GLU A 225 -2.73 -20.00 -14.00
C GLU A 225 -2.22 -21.03 -13.01
N PHE A 226 -1.38 -20.61 -12.05
CA PHE A 226 -0.86 -21.51 -11.03
C PHE A 226 -1.98 -22.12 -10.19
N ALA A 227 -2.94 -21.33 -9.72
CA ALA A 227 -4.08 -21.83 -8.96
C ALA A 227 -4.92 -22.84 -9.77
N ARG A 228 -5.13 -22.61 -11.07
CA ARG A 228 -5.82 -23.55 -11.95
C ARG A 228 -5.04 -24.86 -12.08
N GLN A 229 -3.73 -24.78 -12.27
CA GLN A 229 -2.85 -25.94 -12.35
C GLN A 229 -2.85 -26.75 -11.05
N LEU A 230 -2.88 -26.12 -9.87
CA LEU A 230 -3.03 -26.84 -8.60
C LEU A 230 -4.32 -27.69 -8.56
N LEU A 231 -5.41 -27.15 -9.10
CA LEU A 231 -6.70 -27.83 -9.15
C LEU A 231 -6.75 -28.96 -10.18
N THR A 232 -6.17 -28.77 -11.36
CA THR A 232 -6.39 -29.67 -12.52
C THR A 232 -5.19 -30.52 -12.94
N ALA A 233 -3.98 -30.23 -12.43
CA ALA A 233 -2.78 -30.95 -12.84
C ALA A 233 -2.87 -32.45 -12.53
N ALA A 234 -2.52 -33.26 -13.52
CA ALA A 234 -2.35 -34.70 -13.34
C ALA A 234 -1.19 -34.99 -12.35
N PRO A 235 -1.15 -36.18 -11.70
CA PRO A 235 -0.17 -36.48 -10.65
C PRO A 235 1.31 -36.39 -11.10
N ASP A 236 1.57 -36.55 -12.39
CA ASP A 236 2.87 -36.45 -13.06
C ASP A 236 3.28 -35.00 -13.42
N ARG A 237 2.36 -34.04 -13.24
CA ARG A 237 2.63 -32.62 -13.47
C ARG A 237 2.83 -31.89 -12.15
N HIS A 238 4.00 -31.26 -12.02
CA HIS A 238 4.40 -30.52 -10.84
C HIS A 238 4.48 -29.02 -11.17
N PRO A 239 3.35 -28.29 -11.22
CA PRO A 239 3.38 -26.87 -11.49
C PRO A 239 4.17 -26.13 -10.40
N GLU A 240 4.87 -25.09 -10.83
CA GLU A 240 5.74 -24.30 -9.99
C GLU A 240 5.52 -22.80 -10.26
N LEU A 241 5.48 -22.02 -9.18
CA LEU A 241 5.42 -20.58 -9.23
C LEU A 241 6.72 -19.99 -8.67
N GLN A 242 7.59 -19.53 -9.57
CA GLN A 242 8.86 -18.88 -9.26
C GLN A 242 8.69 -17.39 -8.95
N LEU A 243 9.12 -16.93 -7.78
CA LEU A 243 9.07 -15.54 -7.33
C LEU A 243 10.49 -15.09 -6.94
N PRO A 244 10.78 -13.78 -6.90
CA PRO A 244 12.10 -13.28 -6.49
C PRO A 244 12.51 -13.69 -5.06
N GLU A 245 11.54 -13.95 -4.19
CA GLU A 245 11.77 -14.32 -2.79
C GLU A 245 11.86 -15.85 -2.57
N GLY A 246 11.47 -16.65 -3.57
CA GLY A 246 11.37 -18.11 -3.43
C GLY A 246 10.44 -18.76 -4.45
N CYS A 247 10.06 -20.01 -4.23
CA CYS A 247 9.14 -20.73 -5.11
C CYS A 247 8.04 -21.48 -4.38
N LEU A 248 6.91 -21.66 -5.07
CA LEU A 248 5.85 -22.57 -4.66
C LEU A 248 5.88 -23.78 -5.58
N ARG A 249 6.07 -24.98 -5.03
CA ARG A 249 6.13 -26.22 -5.84
C ARG A 249 5.33 -27.35 -5.22
N ILE A 250 4.88 -28.27 -6.06
CA ILE A 250 4.26 -29.52 -5.62
C ILE A 250 5.33 -30.60 -5.44
N ALA A 251 5.33 -31.26 -4.28
CA ALA A 251 6.09 -32.48 -4.04
C ALA A 251 5.34 -33.40 -3.06
N GLN A 252 5.28 -34.69 -3.38
CA GLN A 252 4.66 -35.73 -2.52
C GLN A 252 3.21 -35.41 -2.11
N GLY A 253 2.39 -34.91 -3.04
CA GLY A 253 0.98 -34.56 -2.76
C GLY A 253 0.79 -33.31 -1.89
N ARG A 254 1.85 -32.49 -1.76
CA ARG A 254 1.86 -31.28 -0.93
C ARG A 254 2.33 -30.08 -1.72
N VAL A 255 1.83 -28.90 -1.38
CA VAL A 255 2.36 -27.62 -1.87
C VAL A 255 3.33 -27.09 -0.82
N HIS A 256 4.52 -26.72 -1.26
CA HIS A 256 5.61 -26.21 -0.42
C HIS A 256 5.89 -24.75 -0.78
N TRP A 257 6.07 -23.90 0.22
CA TRP A 257 6.59 -22.54 0.06
C TRP A 257 8.06 -22.54 0.46
N LEU A 258 8.95 -22.41 -0.51
CA LEU A 258 10.39 -22.52 -0.32
C LEU A 258 11.05 -21.17 -0.53
N ALA A 259 11.57 -20.57 0.54
CA ALA A 259 12.36 -19.35 0.45
C ALA A 259 13.65 -19.60 -0.35
N GLN A 260 14.07 -18.60 -1.13
CA GLN A 260 15.37 -18.64 -1.78
C GLN A 260 16.48 -18.57 -0.71
N LYS A 261 17.50 -19.44 -0.83
CA LYS A 261 18.67 -19.44 0.05
C LYS A 261 19.56 -18.24 -0.19
#